data_AF-A0A397BZR2-F1
#
_entry.id   AF-A0A397BZR2-F1
#
_cell.length_a   1.000
_cell.length_b   1.000
_cell.length_c   1.000
_cell.angle_alpha   90.00
_cell.angle_beta   90.00
_cell.angle_gamma   90.00
#
_symmetry.space_group_name_H-M   'P 1'
#
loop_
_entity.id
_entity.type
_entity.pdbx_description
1 polymer ?
#
loop_
_entity_poly.entity_id
_entity_poly.type
_entity_poly.pdbx_seq_one_letter_code
_entity_poly.pdbx_strand_id
1 'polypeptide(L)'
;LGLPLDKLIVATNDNDILHRFFSSGKYHRTHVNHTTSPSMDICVSSNFERYLFALGGDDAVVLKDWMTKFESTGKLTVQGSLLKKAQADMSWTQEVQATIKQYHVHHDYLFDPHTAIGVAAADHYLESESPDATVVVLATAHYGKFLPTVLDALKEDGGEVNQHPILKALETLPRRSHLIENSVVSVKAFVESHVQRRDAKEGGGFLSGLPQSLLLQGSLVVAAAGLVAFYALKK
;
A
#
# COMPACT_ATOMS: atom_id res chain seq x y z
N LEU A 1 5.14 -22.00 -4.72
CA LEU A 1 6.47 -21.36 -4.51
C LEU A 1 7.32 -22.10 -3.48
N GLY A 2 6.73 -22.77 -2.48
CA GLY A 2 7.45 -23.76 -1.65
C GLY A 2 8.29 -23.18 -0.51
N LEU A 3 8.19 -21.88 -0.23
CA LEU A 3 8.82 -21.27 0.93
C LEU A 3 8.14 -21.79 2.21
N PRO A 4 8.87 -22.38 3.16
CA PRO A 4 8.31 -22.89 4.40
C PRO A 4 8.00 -21.72 5.34
N LEU A 5 6.78 -21.22 5.25
CA LEU A 5 6.23 -20.21 6.14
C LEU A 5 5.26 -20.87 7.11
N ASP A 6 5.32 -20.49 8.37
CA ASP A 6 4.35 -20.92 9.39
C ASP A 6 3.08 -20.06 9.29
N LYS A 7 3.16 -18.79 9.74
CA LYS A 7 2.03 -17.85 9.76
C LYS A 7 2.36 -16.50 9.12
N LEU A 8 1.36 -15.85 8.51
CA LEU A 8 1.47 -14.49 7.97
C LEU A 8 0.72 -13.50 8.87
N ILE A 9 1.43 -12.68 9.62
CA ILE A 9 0.81 -11.74 10.55
C ILE A 9 0.39 -10.46 9.79
N VAL A 10 -0.87 -10.04 9.93
CA VAL A 10 -1.36 -8.79 9.35
C VAL A 10 -1.62 -7.79 10.45
N ALA A 11 -0.71 -6.83 10.53
CA ALA A 11 -0.80 -5.72 11.45
C ALA A 11 -1.53 -4.54 10.75
N THR A 12 -2.57 -4.03 11.38
CA THR A 12 -3.34 -2.86 10.92
C THR A 12 -3.31 -1.77 11.98
N ASN A 13 -3.48 -0.52 11.56
CA ASN A 13 -3.80 0.55 12.50
C ASN A 13 -5.32 0.57 12.79
N ASP A 14 -5.83 1.69 13.30
CA ASP A 14 -7.26 1.91 13.58
C ASP A 14 -8.19 1.69 12.38
N ASN A 15 -7.66 1.63 11.16
CA ASN A 15 -8.37 1.24 9.95
C ASN A 15 -8.31 -0.28 9.78
N ASP A 16 -9.07 -0.97 10.63
CA ASP A 16 -8.91 -2.38 10.97
C ASP A 16 -9.75 -3.34 10.11
N ILE A 17 -10.11 -2.96 8.87
CA ILE A 17 -11.03 -3.78 8.03
C ILE A 17 -10.52 -5.22 7.81
N LEU A 18 -9.20 -5.39 7.67
CA LEU A 18 -8.58 -6.72 7.55
C LEU A 18 -8.62 -7.47 8.88
N HIS A 19 -8.32 -6.80 9.99
CA HIS A 19 -8.45 -7.40 11.32
C HIS A 19 -9.86 -7.93 11.56
N ARG A 20 -10.91 -7.13 11.29
CA ARG A 20 -12.32 -7.57 11.46
C ARG A 20 -12.66 -8.77 10.58
N PHE A 21 -12.08 -8.85 9.38
CA PHE A 21 -12.25 -9.99 8.51
C PHE A 21 -11.59 -11.25 9.07
N PHE A 22 -10.31 -11.19 9.47
CA PHE A 22 -9.62 -12.37 10.00
C PHE A 22 -10.18 -12.80 11.36
N SER A 23 -10.60 -11.87 12.20
CA SER A 23 -11.18 -12.17 13.52
C SER A 23 -12.60 -12.73 13.43
N SER A 24 -13.47 -12.18 12.57
CA SER A 24 -14.92 -12.46 12.59
C SER A 24 -15.55 -12.76 11.23
N GLY A 25 -14.75 -12.77 10.17
CA GLY A 25 -15.19 -12.93 8.79
C GLY A 25 -15.81 -11.68 8.16
N LYS A 26 -15.89 -10.57 8.89
CA LYS A 26 -16.57 -9.34 8.45
C LYS A 26 -15.60 -8.38 7.75
N TYR A 27 -15.65 -8.34 6.43
CA TYR A 27 -15.01 -7.32 5.60
C TYR A 27 -16.02 -6.22 5.26
N HIS A 28 -16.25 -5.32 6.21
CA HIS A 28 -17.23 -4.23 6.09
C HIS A 28 -16.52 -2.90 6.00
N ARG A 29 -16.86 -2.11 4.97
CA ARG A 29 -16.32 -0.76 4.74
C ARG A 29 -16.76 0.17 5.89
N THR A 30 -15.81 0.88 6.46
CA THR A 30 -16.04 1.92 7.47
C THR A 30 -15.41 3.24 7.03
N HIS A 31 -15.66 4.31 7.77
CA HIS A 31 -14.95 5.56 7.58
C HIS A 31 -13.45 5.38 7.84
N VAL A 32 -12.63 6.17 7.14
CA VAL A 32 -11.18 6.21 7.34
C VAL A 32 -10.89 7.08 8.55
N ASN A 33 -10.13 6.55 9.50
CA ASN A 33 -9.55 7.28 10.60
C ASN A 33 -8.16 7.75 10.19
N HIS A 34 -7.85 9.03 10.41
CA HIS A 34 -6.51 9.55 10.19
C HIS A 34 -5.60 9.15 11.34
N THR A 35 -4.51 8.46 11.04
CA THR A 35 -3.58 7.94 12.06
C THR A 35 -2.16 8.46 11.87
N THR A 36 -1.26 8.04 12.76
CA THR A 36 0.19 8.31 12.66
C THR A 36 0.90 7.47 11.60
N SER A 37 0.22 6.46 11.03
CA SER A 37 0.70 5.60 9.95
C SER A 37 -0.16 5.77 8.69
N PRO A 38 -0.16 6.96 8.06
CA PRO A 38 -1.17 7.35 7.07
C PRO A 38 -1.17 6.50 5.80
N SER A 39 -0.09 5.76 5.52
CA SER A 39 -0.04 4.87 4.35
C SER A 39 -0.88 3.59 4.56
N MET A 40 -1.35 3.35 5.79
CA MET A 40 -2.25 2.25 6.15
C MET A 40 -3.69 2.72 6.40
N ASP A 41 -3.99 4.01 6.22
CA ASP A 41 -5.33 4.59 6.43
C ASP A 41 -6.27 4.24 5.28
N ILE A 42 -6.72 2.98 5.23
CA ILE A 42 -7.53 2.42 4.15
C ILE A 42 -8.88 1.91 4.63
N CYS A 43 -9.95 2.21 3.90
CA CYS A 43 -11.28 1.62 4.15
C CYS A 43 -11.55 0.36 3.32
N VAL A 44 -10.71 0.10 2.30
CA VAL A 44 -10.73 -1.09 1.43
C VAL A 44 -9.29 -1.41 1.05
N SER A 45 -8.86 -2.66 1.24
CA SER A 45 -7.57 -3.14 0.75
C SER A 45 -7.73 -3.64 -0.68
N SER A 46 -7.16 -2.91 -1.64
CA SER A 46 -7.32 -3.18 -3.08
C SER A 46 -6.79 -4.56 -3.50
N ASN A 47 -5.71 -5.03 -2.88
CA ASN A 47 -5.13 -6.34 -3.18
C ASN A 47 -5.89 -7.50 -2.50
N PHE A 48 -6.82 -7.21 -1.59
CA PHE A 48 -7.52 -8.24 -0.82
C PHE A 48 -8.42 -9.12 -1.69
N GLU A 49 -8.88 -8.61 -2.83
CA GLU A 49 -9.61 -9.39 -3.84
C GLU A 49 -8.82 -10.64 -4.29
N ARG A 50 -7.48 -10.54 -4.40
CA ARG A 50 -6.63 -11.69 -4.76
C ARG A 50 -6.62 -12.77 -3.68
N TYR A 51 -6.64 -12.36 -2.42
CA TYR A 51 -6.74 -13.29 -1.30
C TYR A 51 -8.12 -13.96 -1.27
N LEU A 52 -9.19 -13.18 -1.49
CA LEU A 52 -10.55 -13.72 -1.56
C LEU A 52 -10.71 -14.76 -2.68
N PHE A 53 -10.06 -14.55 -3.83
CA PHE A 53 -10.04 -15.54 -4.92
C PHE A 53 -9.45 -16.89 -4.45
N ALA A 54 -8.27 -16.87 -3.84
CA ALA A 54 -7.62 -18.06 -3.31
C ALA A 54 -8.41 -18.69 -2.14
N LEU A 55 -9.03 -17.86 -1.29
CA LEU A 55 -9.88 -18.31 -0.20
C LEU A 55 -11.11 -19.05 -0.73
N GLY A 56 -11.75 -18.50 -1.77
CA GLY A 56 -12.90 -19.06 -2.48
C GLY A 56 -12.58 -20.28 -3.36
N GLY A 57 -11.35 -20.78 -3.35
CA GLY A 57 -10.95 -21.97 -4.11
C GLY A 57 -10.64 -21.69 -5.57
N ASP A 58 -10.10 -20.51 -5.87
CA ASP A 58 -9.74 -20.06 -7.22
C ASP A 58 -10.94 -20.00 -8.19
N ASP A 59 -12.14 -19.74 -7.64
CA ASP A 59 -13.39 -19.64 -8.40
C ASP A 59 -13.76 -18.17 -8.69
N ALA A 60 -13.72 -17.81 -9.96
CA ALA A 60 -14.02 -16.45 -10.44
C ALA A 60 -15.50 -16.08 -10.32
N VAL A 61 -16.41 -17.06 -10.35
CA VAL A 61 -17.85 -16.85 -10.19
C VAL A 61 -18.16 -16.48 -8.73
N VAL A 62 -17.56 -17.21 -7.78
CA VAL A 62 -17.66 -16.92 -6.34
C VAL A 62 -17.09 -15.54 -6.04
N LEU A 63 -15.88 -15.24 -6.53
CA LEU A 63 -15.26 -13.93 -6.34
C LEU A 63 -16.14 -12.80 -6.89
N LYS A 64 -16.65 -12.97 -8.12
CA LYS A 64 -17.50 -11.96 -8.76
C LYS A 64 -18.77 -11.69 -7.96
N ASP A 65 -19.44 -12.71 -7.44
CA ASP A 65 -20.63 -12.55 -6.59
C ASP A 65 -20.30 -11.76 -5.32
N TRP A 66 -19.23 -12.16 -4.62
CA TRP A 66 -18.74 -11.47 -3.43
C TRP A 66 -18.43 -10.00 -3.68
N MET A 67 -17.69 -9.69 -4.75
CA MET A 67 -17.29 -8.32 -5.07
C MET A 67 -18.47 -7.48 -5.56
N THR A 68 -19.41 -8.06 -6.32
CA THR A 68 -20.64 -7.36 -6.75
C THR A 68 -21.50 -6.96 -5.54
N LYS A 69 -21.65 -7.88 -4.58
CA LYS A 69 -22.38 -7.59 -3.34
C LYS A 69 -21.64 -6.61 -2.46
N PHE A 70 -20.32 -6.72 -2.36
CA PHE A 70 -19.51 -5.78 -1.58
C PHE A 70 -19.59 -4.36 -2.14
N GLU A 71 -19.54 -4.17 -3.46
CA GLU A 71 -19.62 -2.81 -4.03
C GLU A 71 -21.00 -2.17 -3.87
N SER A 72 -22.07 -2.97 -3.91
CA SER A 72 -23.43 -2.45 -3.70
C SER A 72 -23.76 -2.19 -2.22
N THR A 73 -23.17 -2.94 -1.29
CA THR A 73 -23.57 -2.89 0.13
C THR A 73 -22.49 -2.38 1.09
N GLY A 74 -21.24 -2.31 0.63
CA GLY A 74 -20.05 -2.08 1.47
C GLY A 74 -19.73 -3.24 2.40
N LYS A 75 -20.34 -4.42 2.25
CA LYS A 75 -20.25 -5.52 3.22
C LYS A 75 -20.01 -6.88 2.56
N LEU A 76 -19.02 -7.60 3.05
CA LEU A 76 -18.76 -9.00 2.76
C LEU A 76 -18.56 -9.74 4.08
N THR A 77 -19.20 -10.89 4.23
CA THR A 77 -19.06 -11.73 5.43
C THR A 77 -18.77 -13.17 5.01
N VAL A 78 -17.68 -13.75 5.51
CA VAL A 78 -17.40 -15.18 5.43
C VAL A 78 -17.66 -15.87 6.77
N GLN A 79 -18.02 -17.14 6.75
CA GLN A 79 -18.34 -17.93 7.94
C GLN A 79 -17.87 -19.38 7.77
N GLY A 80 -18.00 -20.19 8.82
CA GLY A 80 -17.78 -21.63 8.75
C GLY A 80 -16.34 -22.00 8.39
N SER A 81 -16.18 -22.93 7.44
CA SER A 81 -14.86 -23.43 7.01
C SER A 81 -13.99 -22.33 6.38
N LEU A 82 -14.58 -21.37 5.66
CA LEU A 82 -13.84 -20.26 5.06
C LEU A 82 -13.24 -19.33 6.12
N LEU A 83 -14.00 -19.01 7.17
CA LEU A 83 -13.47 -18.20 8.28
C LEU A 83 -12.35 -18.95 9.02
N LYS A 84 -12.53 -20.25 9.27
CA LYS A 84 -11.48 -21.07 9.90
C LYS A 84 -10.19 -21.11 9.06
N LYS A 85 -10.32 -21.23 7.74
CA LYS A 85 -9.19 -21.16 6.79
C LYS A 85 -8.50 -19.79 6.90
N ALA A 86 -9.26 -18.70 6.91
CA ALA A 86 -8.70 -17.36 7.06
C ALA A 86 -7.99 -17.13 8.42
N GLN A 87 -8.56 -17.62 9.52
CA GLN A 87 -8.00 -17.46 10.87
C GLN A 87 -6.68 -18.21 11.06
N ALA A 88 -6.50 -19.34 10.38
CA ALA A 88 -5.23 -20.06 10.38
C ALA A 88 -4.10 -19.20 9.77
N ASP A 89 -4.44 -18.32 8.82
CA ASP A 89 -3.46 -17.58 8.06
C ASP A 89 -2.86 -16.38 8.81
N MET A 90 -3.54 -15.76 9.82
CA MET A 90 -3.17 -14.40 10.32
C MET A 90 -3.39 -14.07 11.83
N SER A 91 -2.64 -13.08 12.36
CA SER A 91 -2.67 -12.54 13.76
C SER A 91 -2.51 -10.99 13.80
N TRP A 92 -2.74 -10.31 14.95
CA TRP A 92 -2.88 -8.82 15.08
C TRP A 92 -2.26 -8.18 16.36
N THR A 93 -2.04 -6.84 16.35
CA THR A 93 -2.01 -5.93 17.55
C THR A 93 -2.14 -4.42 17.19
N GLN A 94 -2.19 -3.50 18.17
CA GLN A 94 -2.47 -2.05 18.01
C GLN A 94 -1.58 -1.01 18.78
N GLU A 95 -0.29 -1.23 19.07
CA GLU A 95 0.47 -0.26 19.91
C GLU A 95 1.66 0.40 19.19
N VAL A 96 1.48 1.63 18.67
CA VAL A 96 2.51 2.31 17.86
C VAL A 96 3.51 3.11 18.71
N GLN A 97 3.01 4.04 19.52
CA GLN A 97 3.85 5.00 20.25
C GLN A 97 4.70 4.32 21.33
N ALA A 98 4.08 3.42 22.10
CA ALA A 98 4.77 2.64 23.13
C ALA A 98 5.91 1.79 22.53
N THR A 99 5.65 1.15 21.39
CA THR A 99 6.64 0.31 20.69
C THR A 99 7.85 1.11 20.20
N ILE A 100 7.64 2.30 19.61
CA ILE A 100 8.76 3.16 19.19
C ILE A 100 9.63 3.52 20.40
N LYS A 101 9.01 3.95 21.50
CA LYS A 101 9.73 4.34 22.72
C LYS A 101 10.47 3.15 23.35
N GLN A 102 9.79 2.02 23.55
CA GLN A 102 10.38 0.83 24.15
C GLN A 102 11.61 0.35 23.37
N TYR A 103 11.50 0.23 22.05
CA TYR A 103 12.62 -0.27 21.25
C TYR A 103 13.77 0.73 21.17
N HIS A 104 13.49 2.04 21.19
CA HIS A 104 14.56 3.02 21.30
C HIS A 104 15.32 2.87 22.62
N VAL A 105 14.61 2.79 23.75
CA VAL A 105 15.21 2.66 25.09
C VAL A 105 15.98 1.35 25.26
N HIS A 106 15.44 0.24 24.76
CA HIS A 106 16.02 -1.09 24.99
C HIS A 106 17.06 -1.51 23.95
N HIS A 107 16.98 -0.98 22.74
CA HIS A 107 17.80 -1.45 21.60
C HIS A 107 18.53 -0.33 20.85
N ASP A 108 18.37 0.94 21.23
CA ASP A 108 18.89 2.09 20.49
C ASP A 108 18.48 2.07 19.00
N TYR A 109 17.25 1.61 18.73
CA TYR A 109 16.72 1.49 17.37
C TYR A 109 15.42 2.27 17.21
N LEU A 110 15.34 3.09 16.15
CA LEU A 110 14.17 3.92 15.85
C LEU A 110 13.35 3.34 14.70
N PHE A 111 12.11 2.99 15.00
CA PHE A 111 11.13 2.63 14.00
C PHE A 111 10.38 3.84 13.46
N ASP A 112 9.96 3.73 12.20
CA ASP A 112 8.85 4.51 11.70
C ASP A 112 7.52 3.92 12.23
N PRO A 113 6.42 4.68 12.26
CA PRO A 113 5.15 4.20 12.82
C PRO A 113 4.57 2.96 12.12
N HIS A 114 4.82 2.75 10.82
CA HIS A 114 4.34 1.57 10.10
C HIS A 114 5.09 0.32 10.54
N THR A 115 6.42 0.42 10.70
CA THR A 115 7.24 -0.69 11.23
C THR A 115 6.87 -0.99 12.69
N ALA A 116 6.65 0.03 13.52
CA ALA A 116 6.26 -0.15 14.91
C ALA A 116 4.95 -0.95 15.06
N ILE A 117 3.97 -0.75 14.18
CA ILE A 117 2.74 -1.58 14.13
C ILE A 117 3.08 -3.06 13.87
N GLY A 118 3.97 -3.34 12.92
CA GLY A 118 4.41 -4.69 12.61
C GLY A 118 5.19 -5.36 13.74
N VAL A 119 6.05 -4.59 14.42
CA VAL A 119 6.84 -5.05 15.57
C VAL A 119 5.95 -5.38 16.75
N ALA A 120 5.04 -4.48 17.10
CA ALA A 120 4.08 -4.74 18.15
C ALA A 120 3.33 -6.07 17.87
N ALA A 121 2.93 -6.30 16.62
CA ALA A 121 2.13 -7.48 16.26
C ALA A 121 2.95 -8.76 16.35
N ALA A 122 4.24 -8.66 16.04
CA ALA A 122 5.21 -9.72 16.25
C ALA A 122 5.40 -10.02 17.74
N ASP A 123 5.60 -9.00 18.58
CA ASP A 123 5.78 -9.16 20.03
C ASP A 123 4.56 -9.83 20.67
N HIS A 124 3.36 -9.33 20.37
CA HIS A 124 2.13 -9.95 20.84
C HIS A 124 1.99 -11.42 20.40
N TYR A 125 2.31 -11.73 19.14
CA TYR A 125 2.27 -13.11 18.64
C TYR A 125 3.30 -14.03 19.31
N LEU A 126 4.52 -13.54 19.53
CA LEU A 126 5.57 -14.26 20.24
C LEU A 126 5.16 -14.56 21.68
N GLU A 127 4.56 -13.58 22.37
CA GLU A 127 4.06 -13.73 23.73
C GLU A 127 2.84 -14.67 23.81
N SER A 128 1.89 -14.54 22.88
CA SER A 128 0.61 -15.27 22.97
C SER A 128 0.70 -16.71 22.47
N GLU A 129 1.49 -16.98 21.43
CA GLU A 129 1.54 -18.30 20.78
C GLU A 129 2.84 -19.06 21.04
N SER A 130 3.92 -18.38 21.47
CA SER A 130 5.25 -19.00 21.68
C SER A 130 5.69 -19.92 20.53
N PRO A 131 5.72 -19.42 19.27
CA PRO A 131 5.96 -20.23 18.09
C PRO A 131 7.41 -20.74 18.02
N ASP A 132 7.60 -21.94 17.48
CA ASP A 132 8.92 -22.47 17.11
C ASP A 132 9.33 -21.97 15.71
N ALA A 133 9.34 -20.64 15.54
CA ALA A 133 9.64 -20.01 14.27
C ALA A 133 10.27 -18.62 14.46
N THR A 134 11.18 -18.26 13.56
CA THR A 134 11.71 -16.90 13.49
C THR A 134 10.65 -15.96 12.93
N VAL A 135 10.28 -14.93 13.71
CA VAL A 135 9.38 -13.87 13.24
C VAL A 135 10.18 -12.80 12.52
N VAL A 136 9.79 -12.50 11.29
CA VAL A 136 10.41 -11.44 10.46
C VAL A 136 9.41 -10.32 10.26
N VAL A 137 9.76 -9.12 10.73
CA VAL A 137 8.95 -7.91 10.54
C VAL A 137 9.46 -7.13 9.33
N LEU A 138 8.54 -6.74 8.45
CA LEU A 138 8.87 -5.90 7.30
C LEU A 138 8.96 -4.43 7.75
N ALA A 139 10.18 -3.89 7.81
CA ALA A 139 10.40 -2.47 8.03
C ALA A 139 10.10 -1.68 6.75
N THR A 140 8.89 -1.11 6.66
CA THR A 140 8.35 -0.58 5.39
C THR A 140 8.75 0.86 5.09
N ALA A 141 9.26 1.60 6.07
CA ALA A 141 9.77 2.95 5.87
C ALA A 141 10.91 3.30 6.82
N HIS A 142 11.69 4.31 6.44
CA HIS A 142 12.67 4.93 7.32
C HIS A 142 11.97 5.95 8.24
N TYR A 143 12.32 5.99 9.54
CA TYR A 143 11.70 6.87 10.55
C TYR A 143 11.71 8.36 10.14
N GLY A 144 12.75 8.79 9.44
CA GLY A 144 12.90 10.15 8.91
C GLY A 144 11.79 10.61 7.94
N LYS A 145 10.96 9.69 7.42
CA LYS A 145 9.76 10.03 6.63
C LYS A 145 8.59 10.47 7.51
N PHE A 146 8.62 10.16 8.80
CA PHE A 146 7.55 10.38 9.78
C PHE A 146 8.10 11.02 11.06
N LEU A 147 9.07 11.93 10.91
CA LEU A 147 9.80 12.53 12.02
C LEU A 147 8.91 13.18 13.09
N PRO A 148 7.80 13.89 12.76
CA PRO A 148 6.91 14.43 13.79
C PRO A 148 6.33 13.36 14.73
N THR A 149 5.92 12.21 14.20
CA THR A 149 5.41 11.08 15.00
C THR A 149 6.51 10.49 15.88
N VAL A 150 7.72 10.33 15.33
CA VAL A 150 8.86 9.75 16.04
C VAL A 150 9.30 10.68 17.18
N LEU A 151 9.39 11.98 16.91
CA LEU A 151 9.70 12.98 17.93
C LEU A 151 8.64 13.01 19.03
N ASP A 152 7.35 12.90 18.66
CA ASP A 152 6.24 12.80 19.63
C ASP A 152 6.39 11.60 20.56
N ALA A 153 6.77 10.44 20.03
CA ALA A 153 7.02 9.21 20.80
C ALA A 153 8.15 9.38 21.84
N LEU A 154 9.12 10.24 21.55
CA LEU A 154 10.34 10.45 22.34
C LEU A 154 10.34 11.74 23.17
N LYS A 155 9.22 12.48 23.19
CA LYS A 155 9.12 13.83 23.80
C LYS A 155 9.60 13.91 25.25
N GLU A 156 9.47 12.84 26.03
CA GLU A 156 9.88 12.82 27.44
C GLU A 156 11.40 12.66 27.63
N ASP A 157 12.11 12.18 26.62
CA ASP A 157 13.54 11.84 26.73
C ASP A 157 14.46 13.01 26.34
N GLY A 158 13.90 14.12 25.84
CA GLY A 158 14.66 15.33 25.48
C GLY A 158 15.71 15.14 24.37
N GLY A 159 15.71 13.98 23.71
CA GLY A 159 16.69 13.59 22.72
C GLY A 159 16.43 14.24 21.36
N GLU A 160 17.48 14.81 20.76
CA GLU A 160 17.45 15.18 19.34
C GLU A 160 17.53 13.90 18.49
N VAL A 161 16.53 13.68 17.63
CA VAL A 161 16.59 12.62 16.63
C VAL A 161 17.46 13.08 15.45
N ASN A 162 18.62 12.45 15.30
CA ASN A 162 19.55 12.74 14.21
C ASN A 162 18.96 12.30 12.86
N GLN A 163 18.46 13.24 12.07
CA GLN A 163 17.96 12.96 10.73
C GLN A 163 19.12 12.65 9.75
N HIS A 164 18.88 11.74 8.81
CA HIS A 164 19.85 11.43 7.76
C HIS A 164 20.21 12.69 6.94
N PRO A 165 21.51 12.97 6.67
CA PRO A 165 21.94 14.21 6.02
C PRO A 165 21.24 14.51 4.68
N ILE A 166 21.00 13.47 3.86
CA ILE A 166 20.27 13.61 2.60
C ILE A 166 18.83 14.10 2.84
N LEU A 167 18.10 13.52 3.80
CA LEU A 167 16.72 13.90 4.07
C LEU A 167 16.65 15.35 4.58
N LYS A 168 17.58 15.74 5.47
CA LYS A 168 17.70 17.11 5.95
C LYS A 168 18.00 18.11 4.83
N ALA A 169 18.89 17.75 3.90
CA ALA A 169 19.22 18.61 2.77
C ALA A 169 18.01 18.87 1.85
N LEU A 170 17.12 17.88 1.66
CA LEU A 170 15.94 18.02 0.80
C LEU A 170 14.94 19.09 1.29
N GLU A 171 14.90 19.38 2.60
CA GLU A 171 13.94 20.32 3.20
C GLU A 171 14.08 21.75 2.66
N THR A 172 15.28 22.13 2.24
CA THR A 172 15.60 23.47 1.73
C THR A 172 15.61 23.59 0.20
N LEU A 173 15.53 22.47 -0.52
CA LEU A 173 15.60 22.49 -1.97
C LEU A 173 14.31 23.05 -2.59
N PRO A 174 14.41 23.77 -3.73
CA PRO A 174 13.23 24.28 -4.41
C PRO A 174 12.32 23.13 -4.86
N ARG A 175 11.03 23.22 -4.52
CA ARG A 175 10.02 22.25 -4.94
C ARG A 175 9.51 22.59 -6.35
N ARG A 176 9.48 21.59 -7.23
CA ARG A 176 8.80 21.69 -8.53
C ARG A 176 7.42 21.05 -8.43
N SER A 177 6.45 21.86 -8.04
CA SER A 177 5.03 21.47 -7.92
C SER A 177 4.14 22.53 -8.56
N HIS A 178 3.01 22.11 -9.12
CA HIS A 178 2.04 23.02 -9.75
C HIS A 178 0.72 22.93 -9.01
N LEU A 179 0.16 24.08 -8.62
CA LEU A 179 -1.19 24.16 -8.11
C LEU A 179 -2.15 24.11 -9.31
N ILE A 180 -3.10 23.19 -9.27
CA ILE A 180 -4.11 22.99 -10.32
C ILE A 180 -5.47 23.00 -9.63
N GLU A 181 -6.47 23.54 -10.32
CA GLU A 181 -7.85 23.47 -9.88
C GLU A 181 -8.33 22.03 -9.70
N ASN A 182 -9.17 21.78 -8.70
CA ASN A 182 -9.79 20.48 -8.45
C ASN A 182 -10.87 20.16 -9.50
N SER A 183 -10.45 19.91 -10.73
CA SER A 183 -11.29 19.63 -11.88
C SER A 183 -10.63 18.61 -12.79
N VAL A 184 -11.41 17.60 -13.23
CA VAL A 184 -10.95 16.59 -14.19
C VAL A 184 -10.46 17.25 -15.48
N VAL A 185 -11.12 18.33 -15.92
CA VAL A 185 -10.75 19.08 -17.13
C VAL A 185 -9.39 19.74 -16.96
N SER A 186 -9.19 20.43 -15.83
CA SER A 186 -7.96 21.16 -15.53
C SER A 186 -6.77 20.20 -15.36
N VAL A 187 -6.96 19.06 -14.70
CA VAL A 187 -5.93 18.00 -14.58
C VAL A 187 -5.58 17.42 -15.95
N LYS A 188 -6.58 17.08 -16.78
CA LYS A 188 -6.35 16.52 -18.12
C LYS A 188 -5.57 17.49 -19.01
N ALA A 189 -6.02 18.74 -19.10
CA ALA A 189 -5.35 19.78 -19.89
C ALA A 189 -3.90 20.02 -19.42
N PHE A 190 -3.68 20.01 -18.10
CA PHE A 190 -2.34 20.13 -17.53
C PHE A 190 -1.43 18.98 -17.97
N VAL A 191 -1.87 17.72 -17.86
CA VAL A 191 -1.11 16.54 -18.28
C VAL A 191 -0.79 16.61 -19.77
N GLU A 192 -1.79 16.87 -20.62
CA GLU A 192 -1.61 16.99 -22.07
C GLU A 192 -0.57 18.06 -22.42
N SER A 193 -0.63 19.24 -21.78
CA SER A 193 0.33 20.32 -22.02
C SER A 193 1.77 19.96 -21.63
N HIS A 194 1.97 19.08 -20.63
CA HIS A 194 3.30 18.66 -20.19
C HIS A 194 3.89 17.61 -21.12
N VAL A 195 3.06 16.67 -21.60
CA VAL A 195 3.47 15.68 -22.60
C VAL A 195 3.87 16.39 -23.90
N GLN A 196 3.01 17.29 -24.43
CA GLN A 196 3.31 18.03 -25.65
C GLN A 196 4.59 18.88 -25.54
N ARG A 197 4.81 19.54 -24.39
CA ARG A 197 6.04 20.31 -24.15
C ARG A 197 7.28 19.43 -24.06
N ARG A 198 7.16 18.20 -23.56
CA ARG A 198 8.27 17.24 -23.57
C ARG A 198 8.58 16.82 -25.01
N ASP A 199 7.57 16.44 -25.77
CA ASP A 199 7.73 15.99 -27.16
C ASP A 199 8.31 17.09 -28.06
N ALA A 200 7.92 18.36 -27.82
CA ALA A 200 8.49 19.51 -28.52
C ALA A 200 9.95 19.81 -28.12
N LYS A 201 10.36 19.49 -26.89
CA LYS A 201 11.74 19.69 -26.40
C LYS A 201 12.69 18.56 -26.79
N GLU A 202 12.18 17.34 -26.95
CA GLU A 202 12.97 16.17 -27.34
C GLU A 202 13.20 16.06 -28.86
N GLY A 203 12.67 16.99 -29.66
CA GLY A 203 12.96 17.10 -31.10
C GLY A 203 12.39 15.95 -31.92
N GLY A 204 11.09 16.02 -32.27
CA GLY A 204 10.51 15.25 -33.37
C GLY A 204 10.62 13.72 -33.24
N GLY A 205 10.18 13.15 -32.11
CA GLY A 205 10.13 11.70 -31.92
C GLY A 205 8.89 11.06 -32.55
N PHE A 206 9.08 10.33 -33.65
CA PHE A 206 8.24 9.32 -34.37
C PHE A 206 6.75 9.60 -34.69
N LEU A 207 6.03 10.38 -33.89
CA LEU A 207 4.59 10.64 -34.06
C LEU A 207 4.28 11.96 -34.79
N SER A 208 5.30 12.78 -35.06
CA SER A 208 5.13 14.09 -35.73
C SER A 208 4.68 14.01 -37.19
N GLY A 209 4.49 12.81 -37.74
CA GLY A 209 4.01 12.57 -39.10
C GLY A 209 2.63 11.89 -39.20
N LEU A 210 1.97 11.55 -38.09
CA LEU A 210 0.68 10.85 -38.15
C LEU A 210 -0.50 11.84 -38.18
N PRO A 211 -1.46 11.69 -39.11
CA PRO A 211 -2.65 12.52 -39.16
C PRO A 211 -3.44 12.44 -37.83
N GLN A 212 -3.91 13.57 -37.32
CA GLN A 212 -4.73 13.65 -36.09
C GLN A 212 -5.97 12.73 -36.10
N SER A 213 -6.46 12.33 -37.28
CA SER A 213 -7.57 11.39 -37.43
C SER A 213 -7.26 9.96 -36.95
N LEU A 214 -5.99 9.55 -36.93
CA LEU A 214 -5.55 8.23 -36.45
C LEU A 214 -5.38 8.17 -34.93
N LEU A 215 -5.14 9.31 -34.27
CA LEU A 215 -4.99 9.40 -32.81
C LEU A 215 -6.34 9.38 -32.07
N LEU A 216 -7.43 9.74 -32.75
CA LEU A 216 -8.77 9.82 -32.17
C LEU A 216 -9.57 8.50 -32.22
N GLN A 217 -9.05 7.45 -32.88
CA GLN A 217 -9.64 6.12 -32.84
C GLN A 217 -8.77 5.21 -31.98
N GLY A 218 -9.15 5.06 -30.70
CA GLY A 218 -8.41 4.33 -29.66
C GLY A 218 -8.14 2.84 -29.91
N SER A 219 -8.53 2.30 -31.07
CA SER A 219 -8.38 0.89 -31.44
C SER A 219 -7.15 0.59 -32.32
N LEU A 220 -6.56 1.58 -32.99
CA LEU A 220 -5.47 1.35 -33.97
C LEU A 220 -4.05 1.41 -33.36
N VAL A 221 -3.86 2.17 -32.27
CA VAL A 221 -2.55 2.30 -31.60
C VAL A 221 -2.11 0.98 -30.95
N VAL A 222 -3.06 0.15 -30.53
CA VAL A 222 -2.78 -1.18 -29.94
C VAL A 222 -2.31 -2.19 -31.02
N ALA A 223 -2.78 -2.08 -32.25
CA ALA A 223 -2.38 -2.98 -33.35
C ALA A 223 -0.95 -2.69 -33.87
N ALA A 224 -0.54 -1.42 -33.90
CA ALA A 224 0.80 -1.04 -34.36
C ALA A 224 1.90 -1.46 -33.36
N ALA A 225 1.63 -1.39 -32.04
CA ALA A 225 2.56 -1.85 -31.02
C ALA A 225 2.75 -3.38 -31.04
N GLY A 226 1.70 -4.14 -31.37
CA GLY A 226 1.78 -5.61 -31.49
C GLY A 226 2.62 -6.10 -32.68
N LEU A 227 2.58 -5.41 -33.82
CA LEU A 227 3.33 -5.79 -35.02
C LEU A 227 4.83 -5.53 -34.91
N VAL A 228 5.24 -4.46 -34.23
CA VAL A 228 6.67 -4.13 -34.00
C VAL A 228 7.30 -5.10 -33.01
N ALA A 229 6.57 -5.52 -31.97
CA ALA A 229 7.03 -6.55 -31.04
C ALA A 229 7.19 -7.93 -31.72
N PHE A 230 6.32 -8.27 -32.69
CA PHE A 230 6.41 -9.54 -33.42
C PHE A 230 7.61 -9.61 -34.38
N TYR A 231 8.05 -8.47 -34.95
CA TYR A 231 9.23 -8.42 -35.83
C TYR A 231 10.56 -8.36 -35.06
N ALA A 232 10.57 -7.81 -33.83
CA ALA A 232 11.77 -7.75 -32.99
C ALA A 232 12.17 -9.11 -32.38
N LEU A 233 11.26 -10.09 -32.35
CA LEU A 233 11.49 -11.43 -31.77
C LEU A 233 11.91 -12.49 -32.81
N LYS A 234 12.16 -12.11 -34.07
CA LYS A 234 12.56 -13.04 -35.15
C LYS A 234 13.94 -12.77 -35.75
N LYS A 235 14.84 -12.11 -35.01
CA LYS A 235 16.28 -12.08 -35.27
C LYS A 235 17.04 -12.71 -34.13
#